data_AF-A0A8H4PEU7-F1
#
_entry.id   AF-A0A8H4PEU7-F1
#
_cell.length_a   1.000
_cell.length_b   1.000
_cell.length_c   1.000
_cell.angle_alpha   90.00
_cell.angle_beta   90.00
_cell.angle_gamma   90.00
#
_symmetry.space_group_name_H-M   'P 1'
#
loop_
_entity.id
_entity.type
_entity.pdbx_description
1 polymer ?
#
loop_
_entity_poly.entity_id
_entity_poly.type
_entity_poly.pdbx_seq_one_letter_code
_entity_poly.pdbx_strand_id
1 'polypeptide(L)'
;MSAPAPNLDEPPPLSLEVLIDPKEKKDALKLVVDSVAQQRQVASRTIIFHPVSLATFAAALAVAHYVAGVGNDFSAMLITYPGIIITYLVAVRFYTSAYIRIAEDTDWLGWLKNSDGVEDTIIGARFGQDIIAAVILRLDGSSGRKSSDKRALIRAWTTRTKYRRRGLGGDMLREAIKIVKQAQGQDSTVEFADDHANSKLPLPETFNGPFRAREARAKKALAAAVKDWEDGKTGPQ
;
A
#
# COMPACT_ATOMS: atom_id res chain seq x y z
N MET A 1 -10.30 21.14 -45.43
CA MET A 1 -9.40 21.52 -44.31
C MET A 1 -9.38 20.34 -43.36
N SER A 2 -8.44 19.40 -43.57
CA SER A 2 -8.35 18.17 -42.79
C SER A 2 -7.63 18.45 -41.48
N ALA A 3 -8.18 17.95 -40.37
CA ALA A 3 -7.56 17.98 -39.05
C ALA A 3 -6.18 17.29 -39.09
N PRO A 4 -5.15 17.83 -38.41
CA PRO A 4 -3.86 17.18 -38.35
C PRO A 4 -3.94 15.92 -37.47
N ALA A 5 -3.29 14.85 -37.92
CA ALA A 5 -3.22 13.57 -37.22
C ALA A 5 -2.53 13.73 -35.85
N PRO A 6 -2.93 12.96 -34.81
CA PRO A 6 -2.28 13.02 -33.51
C PRO A 6 -0.83 12.51 -33.63
N ASN A 7 0.13 13.36 -33.26
CA ASN A 7 1.54 13.02 -33.19
C ASN A 7 1.74 11.86 -32.18
N LEU A 8 2.35 10.76 -32.64
CA LEU A 8 2.55 9.53 -31.86
C LEU A 8 3.83 9.56 -30.99
N ASP A 9 4.55 10.68 -30.97
CA ASP A 9 5.87 10.83 -30.32
C ASP A 9 5.85 11.66 -29.02
N GLU A 10 4.69 12.17 -28.59
CA GLU A 10 4.58 12.87 -27.31
C GLU A 10 4.30 11.85 -26.20
N PRO A 11 5.17 11.68 -25.19
CA PRO A 11 4.89 10.79 -24.09
C PRO A 11 3.58 11.24 -23.42
N PRO A 12 2.65 10.31 -23.11
CA PRO A 12 1.35 10.68 -22.55
C PRO A 12 1.52 11.62 -21.36
N PRO A 13 0.77 12.74 -21.30
CA PRO A 13 0.96 13.70 -20.23
C PRO A 13 0.63 13.01 -18.90
N LEU A 14 1.58 13.08 -17.97
CA LEU A 14 1.38 12.71 -16.59
C LEU A 14 0.73 13.91 -15.88
N SER A 15 -0.55 13.82 -15.55
CA SER A 15 -1.26 14.87 -14.81
C SER A 15 -1.51 14.43 -13.37
N LEU A 16 -1.33 15.37 -12.44
CA LEU A 16 -1.66 15.23 -11.02
C LEU A 16 -2.89 16.10 -10.78
N GLU A 17 -4.03 15.47 -10.49
CA GLU A 17 -5.29 16.20 -10.37
C GLU A 17 -6.15 15.70 -9.20
N VAL A 18 -6.94 16.60 -8.63
CA VAL A 18 -7.95 16.24 -7.63
C VAL A 18 -9.11 15.57 -8.37
N LEU A 19 -9.42 14.33 -8.01
CA LEU A 19 -10.44 13.53 -8.70
C LEU A 19 -11.84 13.94 -8.24
N ILE A 20 -12.60 14.51 -9.16
CA ILE A 20 -14.00 14.92 -8.93
C ILE A 20 -14.97 13.87 -9.50
N ASP A 21 -14.61 13.23 -10.63
CA ASP A 21 -15.44 12.23 -11.29
C ASP A 21 -15.61 10.96 -10.42
N PRO A 22 -16.86 10.54 -10.12
CA PRO A 22 -17.13 9.29 -9.40
C PRO A 22 -16.46 8.05 -10.00
N LYS A 23 -16.34 7.96 -11.33
CA LYS A 23 -15.70 6.81 -11.98
C LYS A 23 -14.22 6.74 -11.64
N GLU A 24 -13.54 7.87 -11.66
CA GLU A 24 -12.11 7.97 -11.38
C GLU A 24 -11.81 7.79 -9.89
N LYS A 25 -12.68 8.30 -9.01
CA LYS A 25 -12.64 7.99 -7.58
C LYS A 25 -12.70 6.47 -7.34
N LYS A 26 -13.57 5.76 -8.06
CA LYS A 26 -13.69 4.29 -7.96
C LYS A 26 -12.42 3.59 -8.45
N ASP A 27 -11.84 4.04 -9.56
CA ASP A 27 -10.59 3.46 -10.10
C ASP A 27 -9.40 3.73 -9.16
N ALA A 28 -9.30 4.92 -8.59
CA ALA A 28 -8.31 5.27 -7.58
C ALA A 28 -8.48 4.43 -6.30
N LEU A 29 -9.70 4.23 -5.83
CA LEU A 29 -10.00 3.38 -4.68
C LEU A 29 -9.63 1.92 -4.97
N LYS A 30 -9.94 1.42 -6.17
CA LYS A 30 -9.54 0.08 -6.60
C LYS A 30 -8.02 -0.11 -6.53
N LEU A 31 -7.23 0.90 -6.89
CA LEU A 31 -5.77 0.83 -6.73
C LEU A 31 -5.32 0.73 -5.27
N VAL A 32 -6.04 1.37 -4.34
CA VAL A 32 -5.75 1.27 -2.91
C VAL A 32 -6.09 -0.14 -2.42
N VAL A 33 -7.28 -0.65 -2.76
CA VAL A 33 -7.72 -2.01 -2.43
C VAL A 33 -6.74 -3.05 -3.00
N ASP A 34 -6.34 -2.91 -4.27
CA ASP A 34 -5.35 -3.78 -4.90
C ASP A 34 -4.00 -3.73 -4.17
N SER A 35 -3.59 -2.56 -3.66
CA SER A 35 -2.35 -2.42 -2.90
C SER A 35 -2.38 -3.13 -1.54
N VAL A 36 -3.54 -3.14 -0.89
CA VAL A 36 -3.79 -3.89 0.35
C VAL A 36 -3.83 -5.38 0.04
N ALA A 37 -4.50 -5.80 -1.04
CA ALA A 37 -4.48 -7.19 -1.49
C ALA A 37 -3.05 -7.68 -1.83
N GLN A 38 -2.22 -6.82 -2.42
CA GLN A 38 -0.80 -7.11 -2.69
C GLN A 38 0.02 -7.34 -1.41
N GLN A 39 -0.38 -6.81 -0.25
CA GLN A 39 0.31 -7.07 1.02
C GLN A 39 0.35 -8.56 1.35
N ARG A 40 -0.67 -9.32 0.95
CA ARG A 40 -0.72 -10.78 1.14
C ARG A 40 0.45 -11.51 0.49
N GLN A 41 0.88 -11.08 -0.70
CA GLN A 41 2.01 -11.72 -1.39
C GLN A 41 3.32 -11.49 -0.61
N VAL A 42 3.49 -10.27 -0.09
CA VAL A 42 4.64 -9.93 0.76
C VAL A 42 4.59 -10.73 2.06
N ALA A 43 3.44 -10.78 2.73
CA ALA A 43 3.22 -11.56 3.95
C ALA A 43 3.56 -13.04 3.74
N SER A 44 3.07 -13.64 2.64
CA SER A 44 3.33 -15.04 2.31
C SER A 44 4.82 -15.30 2.15
N ARG A 45 5.51 -14.45 1.40
CA ARG A 45 6.97 -14.56 1.22
C ARG A 45 7.71 -14.41 2.55
N THR A 46 7.31 -13.46 3.38
CA THR A 46 7.93 -13.24 4.70
C THR A 46 7.76 -14.44 5.61
N ILE A 47 6.57 -15.05 5.67
CA ILE A 47 6.33 -16.22 6.50
C ILE A 47 7.11 -17.43 5.97
N ILE A 48 7.10 -17.67 4.65
CA ILE A 48 7.79 -18.81 4.02
C ILE A 48 9.29 -18.80 4.33
N PHE A 49 9.92 -17.62 4.24
CA PHE A 49 11.36 -17.46 4.42
C PHE A 49 11.75 -16.95 5.81
N HIS A 50 10.82 -16.96 6.78
CA HIS A 50 11.16 -16.58 8.14
C HIS A 50 12.00 -17.69 8.81
N PRO A 51 13.06 -17.35 9.57
CA PRO A 51 13.93 -18.34 10.21
C PRO A 51 13.18 -19.36 11.07
N VAL A 52 12.18 -18.90 11.83
CA VAL A 52 11.35 -19.77 12.67
C VAL A 52 10.52 -20.75 11.83
N SER A 53 9.90 -20.29 10.74
CA SER A 53 9.11 -21.17 9.85
C SER A 53 9.99 -22.20 9.16
N LEU A 54 11.18 -21.80 8.71
CA LEU A 54 12.17 -22.70 8.10
C LEU A 54 12.69 -23.72 9.11
N ALA A 55 12.92 -23.32 10.36
CA ALA A 55 13.32 -24.22 11.43
C ALA A 55 12.24 -25.27 11.72
N THR A 56 10.96 -24.86 11.83
CA THR A 56 9.82 -25.78 12.01
C THR A 56 9.69 -26.73 10.82
N PHE A 57 9.85 -26.22 9.59
CA PHE A 57 9.79 -27.04 8.38
C PHE A 57 10.95 -28.06 8.32
N ALA A 58 12.18 -27.62 8.61
CA ALA A 58 13.35 -28.50 8.68
C ALA A 58 13.22 -29.56 9.78
N ALA A 59 12.67 -29.19 10.95
CA ALA A 59 12.38 -30.13 12.02
C ALA A 59 11.35 -31.19 11.59
N ALA A 60 10.28 -30.80 10.90
CA ALA A 60 9.29 -31.74 10.38
C ALA A 60 9.90 -32.73 9.37
N LEU A 61 10.77 -32.24 8.47
CA LEU A 61 11.52 -33.10 7.54
C LEU A 61 12.48 -34.04 8.29
N ALA A 62 13.20 -33.55 9.30
CA ALA A 62 14.12 -34.37 10.09
C ALA A 62 13.38 -35.47 10.86
N VAL A 63 12.23 -35.16 11.47
CA VAL A 63 11.38 -36.15 12.14
C VAL A 63 10.89 -37.20 11.15
N ALA A 64 10.40 -36.79 9.98
CA ALA A 64 9.97 -37.73 8.95
C ALA A 64 11.12 -38.63 8.49
N HIS A 65 12.30 -38.05 8.25
CA HIS A 65 13.46 -38.76 7.74
C HIS A 65 14.03 -39.77 8.75
N TYR A 66 14.32 -39.31 9.98
CA TYR A 66 15.05 -40.10 10.98
C TYR A 66 14.16 -40.88 11.94
N VAL A 67 13.01 -40.32 12.33
CA VAL A 67 12.14 -40.94 13.35
C VAL A 67 11.09 -41.84 12.69
N ALA A 68 10.44 -41.36 11.64
CA ALA A 68 9.44 -42.14 10.91
C ALA A 68 10.05 -43.12 9.88
N GLY A 69 11.38 -43.14 9.74
CA GLY A 69 12.10 -44.06 8.85
C GLY A 69 11.85 -43.84 7.35
N VAL A 70 11.24 -42.72 6.96
CA VAL A 70 10.96 -42.37 5.55
C VAL A 70 12.26 -42.30 4.75
N GLY A 71 13.39 -42.02 5.41
CA GLY A 71 14.72 -42.01 4.81
C GLY A 71 15.21 -43.35 4.25
N ASN A 72 14.54 -44.47 4.57
CA ASN A 72 15.00 -45.80 4.18
C ASN A 72 14.30 -46.35 2.92
N ASP A 73 13.23 -45.71 2.45
CA ASP A 73 12.45 -46.14 1.29
C ASP A 73 12.23 -44.99 0.31
N PHE A 74 12.73 -45.14 -0.91
CA PHE A 74 12.59 -44.15 -1.97
C PHE A 74 11.13 -43.83 -2.32
N SER A 75 10.25 -44.84 -2.30
CA SER A 75 8.83 -44.64 -2.59
C SER A 75 8.15 -43.80 -1.49
N ALA A 76 8.50 -44.06 -0.22
CA ALA A 76 8.02 -43.28 0.92
C ALA A 76 8.53 -41.83 0.88
N MET A 77 9.79 -41.59 0.48
CA MET A 77 10.33 -40.24 0.30
C MET A 77 9.56 -39.45 -0.76
N LEU A 78 9.28 -40.07 -1.91
CA LEU A 78 8.59 -39.43 -3.03
C LEU A 78 7.17 -38.97 -2.70
N ILE A 79 6.50 -39.63 -1.76
CA ILE A 79 5.15 -39.25 -1.34
C ILE A 79 5.20 -38.26 -0.17
N THR A 80 6.04 -38.53 0.82
CA THR A 80 6.00 -37.84 2.11
C THR A 80 6.62 -36.44 2.04
N TYR A 81 7.76 -36.25 1.35
CA TYR A 81 8.36 -34.91 1.30
C TYR A 81 7.49 -33.89 0.55
N PRO A 82 6.92 -34.19 -0.63
CA PRO A 82 5.95 -33.29 -1.25
C PRO A 82 4.73 -33.06 -0.37
N GLY A 83 4.25 -34.08 0.35
CA GLY A 83 3.16 -33.94 1.32
C GLY A 83 3.48 -32.92 2.42
N ILE A 84 4.65 -33.02 3.04
CA ILE A 84 5.10 -32.06 4.06
C ILE A 84 5.26 -30.65 3.47
N ILE A 85 5.80 -30.52 2.27
CA ILE A 85 5.90 -29.24 1.55
C ILE A 85 4.51 -28.64 1.30
N ILE A 86 3.55 -29.42 0.80
CA ILE A 86 2.19 -28.97 0.53
C ILE A 86 1.51 -28.56 1.83
N THR A 87 1.59 -29.37 2.88
CA THR A 87 1.01 -29.05 4.19
C THR A 87 1.61 -27.76 4.77
N TYR A 88 2.93 -27.56 4.63
CA TYR A 88 3.59 -26.32 5.03
C TYR A 88 3.04 -25.11 4.26
N LEU A 89 2.94 -25.19 2.93
CA LEU A 89 2.40 -24.11 2.10
C LEU A 89 0.92 -23.82 2.37
N VAL A 90 0.12 -24.86 2.67
CA VAL A 90 -1.28 -24.71 3.08
C VAL A 90 -1.39 -24.00 4.43
N ALA A 91 -0.54 -24.35 5.40
CA ALA A 91 -0.51 -23.66 6.68
C ALA A 91 -0.16 -22.16 6.51
N VAL A 92 0.85 -21.83 5.70
CA VAL A 92 1.17 -20.43 5.37
C VAL A 92 -0.02 -19.73 4.71
N ARG A 93 -0.69 -20.39 3.76
CA ARG A 93 -1.89 -19.84 3.10
C ARG A 93 -3.00 -19.56 4.11
N PHE A 94 -3.20 -20.43 5.10
CA PHE A 94 -4.18 -20.25 6.16
C PHE A 94 -3.86 -19.02 7.01
N TYR A 95 -2.62 -18.90 7.51
CA TYR A 95 -2.20 -17.73 8.31
C TYR A 95 -2.28 -16.40 7.54
N THR A 96 -2.04 -16.42 6.22
CA THR A 96 -2.11 -15.21 5.39
C THR A 96 -3.52 -14.85 4.92
N SER A 97 -4.50 -15.73 5.12
CA SER A 97 -5.90 -15.49 4.71
C SER A 97 -6.56 -14.33 5.46
N ALA A 98 -6.06 -13.99 6.66
CA ALA A 98 -6.52 -12.85 7.44
C ALA A 98 -6.39 -11.50 6.69
N TYR A 99 -5.40 -11.36 5.80
CA TYR A 99 -5.27 -10.16 4.95
C TYR A 99 -6.39 -10.03 3.92
N ILE A 100 -6.91 -11.16 3.41
CA ILE A 100 -8.02 -11.16 2.46
C ILE A 100 -9.28 -10.70 3.17
N ARG A 101 -9.56 -11.26 4.35
CA ARG A 101 -10.71 -10.85 5.17
C ARG A 101 -10.69 -9.37 5.50
N ILE A 102 -9.53 -8.82 5.86
CA ILE A 102 -9.41 -7.36 6.10
C ILE A 102 -9.73 -6.55 4.85
N ALA A 103 -9.31 -7.00 3.66
CA ALA A 103 -9.62 -6.32 2.41
C ALA A 103 -11.10 -6.46 2.00
N GLU A 104 -11.76 -7.57 2.35
CA GLU A 104 -13.16 -7.84 2.02
C GLU A 104 -14.15 -7.22 3.04
N ASP A 105 -13.83 -7.27 4.33
CA ASP A 105 -14.69 -6.81 5.43
C ASP A 105 -14.62 -5.29 5.64
N THR A 106 -13.59 -4.63 5.12
CA THR A 106 -13.51 -3.17 5.20
C THR A 106 -14.48 -2.59 4.18
N ASP A 107 -15.56 -1.96 4.63
CA ASP A 107 -16.41 -1.12 3.79
C ASP A 107 -15.58 0.08 3.32
N TRP A 108 -14.84 -0.08 2.22
CA TRP A 108 -13.92 0.94 1.72
C TRP A 108 -14.64 2.23 1.32
N LEU A 109 -15.91 2.15 0.92
CA LEU A 109 -16.72 3.32 0.58
C LEU A 109 -17.15 4.07 1.84
N GLY A 110 -17.56 3.37 2.90
CA GLY A 110 -17.80 3.95 4.22
C GLY A 110 -16.50 4.44 4.88
N TRP A 111 -15.38 3.76 4.64
CA TRP A 111 -14.06 4.15 5.14
C TRP A 111 -13.66 5.52 4.58
N LEU A 112 -13.98 5.85 3.32
CA LEU A 112 -13.73 7.17 2.72
C LEU A 112 -14.52 8.32 3.35
N LYS A 113 -15.62 8.00 4.06
CA LYS A 113 -16.44 9.00 4.72
C LYS A 113 -15.90 9.22 6.13
N ASN A 114 -15.78 10.49 6.51
CA ASN A 114 -15.50 10.83 7.89
C ASN A 114 -16.66 10.37 8.80
N SER A 115 -16.39 10.15 10.09
CA SER A 115 -17.44 9.98 11.11
C SER A 115 -18.41 11.17 11.16
N ASP A 116 -17.98 12.32 10.63
CA ASP A 116 -18.78 13.55 10.50
C ASP A 116 -19.42 13.73 9.10
N GLY A 117 -19.32 12.73 8.21
CA GLY A 117 -19.98 12.73 6.88
C GLY A 117 -19.26 13.49 5.75
N VAL A 118 -18.10 14.11 6.03
CA VAL A 118 -17.26 14.78 5.01
C VAL A 118 -16.48 13.73 4.19
N GLU A 119 -16.53 13.83 2.86
CA GLU A 119 -15.75 12.95 1.97
C GLU A 119 -14.26 13.31 1.99
N ASP A 120 -13.40 12.29 2.15
CA ASP A 120 -11.95 12.47 2.02
C ASP A 120 -11.59 12.94 0.59
N THR A 121 -10.59 13.82 0.48
CA THR A 121 -10.11 14.35 -0.82
C THR A 121 -9.20 13.34 -1.50
N ILE A 122 -9.48 12.97 -2.74
CA ILE A 122 -8.68 12.01 -3.53
C ILE A 122 -7.91 12.76 -4.59
N ILE A 123 -6.58 12.59 -4.60
CA ILE A 123 -5.68 13.07 -5.65
C ILE A 123 -5.24 11.86 -6.47
N GLY A 124 -5.40 11.93 -7.78
CA GLY A 124 -4.98 10.91 -8.72
C GLY A 124 -3.81 11.39 -9.58
N ALA A 125 -2.88 10.49 -9.90
CA ALA A 125 -2.01 10.65 -11.06
C ALA A 125 -2.58 9.90 -12.24
N ARG A 126 -2.80 10.59 -13.35
CA ARG A 126 -3.23 10.02 -14.62
C ARG A 126 -2.05 9.94 -15.57
N PHE A 127 -1.96 8.83 -16.30
CA PHE A 127 -1.06 8.69 -17.43
C PHE A 127 -1.87 8.19 -18.63
N GLY A 128 -2.13 9.09 -19.59
CA GLY A 128 -3.06 8.82 -20.68
C GLY A 128 -4.51 8.73 -20.18
N GLN A 129 -5.13 7.55 -20.27
CA GLN A 129 -6.51 7.31 -19.83
C GLN A 129 -6.59 6.55 -18.48
N ASP A 130 -5.45 6.13 -17.93
CA ASP A 130 -5.38 5.29 -16.75
C ASP A 130 -4.95 6.08 -15.52
N ILE A 131 -5.66 5.90 -14.40
CA ILE A 131 -5.16 6.29 -13.08
C ILE A 131 -4.05 5.30 -12.68
N ILE A 132 -2.87 5.84 -12.37
CA ILE A 132 -1.68 5.05 -12.05
C ILE A 132 -1.21 5.24 -10.60
N ALA A 133 -1.62 6.31 -9.93
CA ALA A 133 -1.35 6.55 -8.52
C ALA A 133 -2.53 7.26 -7.87
N ALA A 134 -2.67 7.08 -6.56
CA ALA A 134 -3.70 7.73 -5.77
C ALA A 134 -3.17 8.10 -4.38
N VAL A 135 -3.54 9.28 -3.91
CA VAL A 135 -3.37 9.74 -2.53
C VAL A 135 -4.75 10.13 -1.99
N ILE A 136 -5.11 9.61 -0.83
CA ILE A 136 -6.35 9.96 -0.13
C ILE A 136 -5.98 10.78 1.10
N LEU A 137 -6.52 11.98 1.18
CA LEU A 137 -6.28 12.97 2.22
C LEU A 137 -7.54 13.21 3.02
N ARG A 138 -7.36 13.30 4.33
CA ARG A 138 -8.36 13.80 5.27
C ARG A 138 -7.88 15.13 5.82
N LEU A 139 -8.69 16.17 5.67
CA LEU A 139 -8.42 17.48 6.21
C LEU A 139 -9.15 17.58 7.57
N ASP A 140 -8.40 17.55 8.67
CA ASP A 140 -8.94 17.73 10.00
C ASP A 140 -9.08 19.24 10.27
N GLY A 141 -10.31 19.75 10.15
CA GLY A 141 -10.59 21.18 10.25
C GLY A 141 -12.05 21.58 10.34
N SER A 142 -13.00 20.63 10.35
CA SER A 142 -14.44 20.93 10.33
C SER A 142 -15.28 20.30 11.44
N SER A 143 -14.70 19.51 12.35
CA SER A 143 -15.47 18.89 13.45
C SER A 143 -15.00 19.32 14.84
N GLY A 144 -15.58 20.43 15.31
CA GLY A 144 -16.00 20.63 16.71
C GLY A 144 -14.95 20.67 17.83
N ARG A 145 -13.68 20.34 17.58
CA ARG A 145 -12.62 20.43 18.58
C ARG A 145 -11.85 21.73 18.38
N LYS A 146 -11.82 22.58 19.41
CA LYS A 146 -10.92 23.73 19.56
C LYS A 146 -9.46 23.24 19.57
N SER A 147 -8.97 22.74 18.44
CA SER A 147 -7.54 22.50 18.22
C SER A 147 -7.05 23.64 17.35
N SER A 148 -6.15 24.44 17.89
CA SER A 148 -5.41 25.49 17.17
C SER A 148 -4.50 24.93 16.07
N ASP A 149 -4.51 23.61 15.86
CA ASP A 149 -3.55 22.89 15.04
C ASP A 149 -4.28 22.27 13.85
N LYS A 150 -4.11 22.87 12.67
CA LYS A 150 -4.72 22.42 11.41
C LYS A 150 -3.91 21.23 10.89
N ARG A 151 -4.53 20.05 10.82
CA ARG A 151 -3.82 18.83 10.43
C ARG A 151 -4.45 18.21 9.19
N ALA A 152 -3.62 17.59 8.37
CA ALA A 152 -4.04 16.77 7.25
C ALA A 152 -3.44 15.37 7.38
N LEU A 153 -4.31 14.37 7.29
CA LEU A 153 -3.96 12.97 7.46
C LEU A 153 -4.02 12.25 6.11
N ILE A 154 -2.89 11.68 5.68
CA ILE A 154 -2.81 10.81 4.51
C ILE A 154 -3.30 9.43 4.91
N ARG A 155 -4.47 9.04 4.40
CA ARG A 155 -5.11 7.75 4.70
C ARG A 155 -4.72 6.66 3.73
N ALA A 156 -4.39 7.02 2.49
CA ALA A 156 -3.84 6.07 1.54
C ALA A 156 -2.85 6.76 0.61
N TRP A 157 -1.80 6.04 0.25
CA TRP A 157 -0.86 6.42 -0.80
C TRP A 157 -0.41 5.18 -1.53
N THR A 158 -0.71 5.12 -2.82
CA THR A 158 -0.39 3.96 -3.65
C THR A 158 -0.01 4.38 -5.06
N THR A 159 0.82 3.56 -5.67
CA THR A 159 1.26 3.65 -7.06
C THR A 159 1.18 2.26 -7.66
N ARG A 160 0.74 2.15 -8.92
CA ARG A 160 0.77 0.90 -9.69
C ARG A 160 2.21 0.39 -9.76
N THR A 161 2.38 -0.92 -9.59
CA THR A 161 3.71 -1.56 -9.49
C THR A 161 4.62 -1.25 -10.70
N LYS A 162 4.05 -1.20 -11.92
CA LYS A 162 4.78 -0.86 -13.16
C LYS A 162 5.40 0.55 -13.15
N TYR A 163 4.83 1.47 -12.37
CA TYR A 163 5.23 2.88 -12.29
C TYR A 163 5.97 3.22 -10.98
N ARG A 164 6.21 2.23 -10.10
CA ARG A 164 7.02 2.41 -8.89
C ARG A 164 8.49 2.67 -9.26
N ARG A 165 9.21 3.31 -8.34
CA ARG A 165 10.65 3.66 -8.46
C ARG A 165 10.99 4.65 -9.59
N ARG A 166 10.01 5.39 -10.10
CA ARG A 166 10.19 6.44 -11.11
C ARG A 166 10.04 7.86 -10.56
N GLY A 167 10.13 8.06 -9.25
CA GLY A 167 9.91 9.38 -8.62
C GLY A 167 8.44 9.73 -8.37
N LEU A 168 7.51 9.23 -9.19
CA LEU A 168 6.07 9.53 -9.14
C LEU A 168 5.43 9.55 -7.74
N GLY A 169 5.80 8.59 -6.89
CA GLY A 169 5.25 8.53 -5.54
C GLY A 169 5.63 9.75 -4.68
N GLY A 170 6.85 10.27 -4.84
CA GLY A 170 7.30 11.48 -4.16
C GLY A 170 6.66 12.73 -4.73
N ASP A 171 6.48 12.78 -6.06
CA ASP A 171 5.79 13.90 -6.73
C ASP A 171 4.33 14.01 -6.27
N MET A 172 3.64 12.88 -6.13
CA MET A 172 2.28 12.82 -5.55
C MET A 172 2.24 13.40 -4.14
N LEU A 173 3.23 13.10 -3.30
CA LEU A 173 3.27 13.62 -1.93
C LEU A 173 3.53 15.14 -1.92
N ARG A 174 4.40 15.64 -2.81
CA ARG A 174 4.64 17.08 -2.95
C ARG A 174 3.39 17.83 -3.39
N GLU A 175 2.68 17.34 -4.40
CA GLU A 175 1.44 17.99 -4.84
C GLU A 175 0.33 17.89 -3.79
N ALA A 176 0.25 16.76 -3.07
CA ALA A 176 -0.67 16.62 -1.94
C ALA A 176 -0.39 17.65 -0.83
N ILE A 177 0.87 17.85 -0.44
CA ILE A 177 1.25 18.88 0.55
C ILE A 177 0.87 20.27 0.05
N LYS A 178 1.16 20.60 -1.21
CA LYS A 178 0.81 21.88 -1.81
C LYS A 178 -0.70 22.15 -1.74
N ILE A 179 -1.53 21.17 -2.09
CA ILE A 179 -3.00 21.28 -2.00
C ILE A 179 -3.44 21.48 -0.54
N VAL A 180 -2.88 20.72 0.41
CA VAL A 180 -3.19 20.88 1.83
C VAL A 180 -2.82 22.27 2.34
N LYS A 181 -1.63 22.77 2.00
CA LYS A 181 -1.13 24.08 2.43
C LYS A 181 -1.95 25.22 1.82
N GLN A 182 -2.42 25.06 0.57
CA GLN A 182 -3.34 26.00 -0.07
C GLN A 182 -4.73 26.02 0.61
N ALA A 183 -5.23 24.85 1.01
CA ALA A 183 -6.57 24.73 1.62
C ALA A 183 -6.61 25.12 3.11
N GLN A 184 -5.61 24.73 3.90
CA GLN A 184 -5.60 24.93 5.36
C GLN A 184 -4.64 26.05 5.82
N GLY A 185 -3.72 26.50 4.97
CA GLY A 185 -2.70 27.51 5.29
C GLY A 185 -1.30 26.91 5.48
N GLN A 186 -0.27 27.76 5.50
CA GLN A 186 1.13 27.34 5.51
C GLN A 186 1.55 26.57 6.77
N ASP A 187 0.89 26.78 7.90
CA ASP A 187 1.21 26.12 9.18
C ASP A 187 0.54 24.75 9.36
N SER A 188 -0.15 24.22 8.35
CA SER A 188 -0.84 22.93 8.50
C SER A 188 0.14 21.75 8.53
N THR A 189 -0.05 20.83 9.46
CA THR A 189 0.83 19.65 9.59
C THR A 189 0.29 18.49 8.76
N VAL A 190 1.16 17.83 7.97
CA VAL A 190 0.79 16.68 7.11
C VAL A 190 1.41 15.41 7.65
N GLU A 191 0.58 14.45 8.04
CA GLU A 191 1.01 13.17 8.64
C GLU A 191 0.28 11.99 8.00
N PHE A 192 0.79 10.76 8.19
CA PHE A 192 0.02 9.56 7.85
C PHE A 192 -0.99 9.27 8.96
N ALA A 193 -2.21 8.89 8.60
CA ALA A 193 -3.22 8.50 9.57
C ALA A 193 -2.82 7.20 10.29
N ASP A 194 -3.11 7.09 11.59
CA ASP A 194 -2.88 5.86 12.36
C ASP A 194 -3.65 4.65 11.77
N ASP A 195 -4.82 4.90 11.19
CA ASP A 195 -5.71 3.91 10.57
C ASP A 195 -5.57 3.84 9.04
N HIS A 196 -4.43 4.25 8.47
CA HIS A 196 -4.23 4.29 7.01
C HIS A 196 -4.43 2.91 6.36
N ALA A 197 -4.76 2.85 5.06
CA ALA A 197 -5.14 1.62 4.35
C ALA A 197 -4.16 0.44 4.53
N ASN A 198 -2.86 0.74 4.67
CA ASN A 198 -1.79 -0.26 4.86
C ASN A 198 -1.38 -0.53 6.33
N SER A 199 -2.10 0.01 7.33
CA SER A 199 -1.70 0.01 8.75
C SER A 199 -2.03 -1.29 9.47
N LYS A 200 -3.08 -2.00 9.01
CA LYS A 200 -3.55 -3.24 9.62
C LYS A 200 -2.54 -4.36 9.40
N LEU A 201 -1.89 -4.79 10.48
CA LEU A 201 -0.93 -5.89 10.49
C LEU A 201 -1.50 -7.07 11.29
N PRO A 202 -2.27 -7.98 10.67
CA PRO A 202 -2.88 -9.12 11.35
C PRO A 202 -1.89 -10.20 11.78
N LEU A 203 -0.64 -10.13 11.32
CA LEU A 203 0.39 -11.10 11.67
C LEU A 203 1.07 -10.75 13.00
N PRO A 204 1.60 -11.77 13.72
CA PRO A 204 2.47 -11.55 14.87
C PRO A 204 3.65 -10.64 14.53
N GLU A 205 4.11 -9.87 15.52
CA GLU A 205 5.16 -8.86 15.33
C GLU A 205 6.44 -9.37 14.69
N THR A 206 6.78 -10.65 14.93
CA THR A 206 7.95 -11.32 14.35
C THR A 206 7.95 -11.31 12.82
N PHE A 207 6.78 -11.37 12.19
CA PHE A 207 6.64 -11.36 10.73
C PHE A 207 6.44 -9.95 10.15
N ASN A 208 6.31 -8.93 10.99
CA ASN A 208 5.97 -7.57 10.57
C ASN A 208 7.17 -6.74 10.10
N GLY A 209 8.40 -7.26 10.19
CA GLY A 209 9.63 -6.55 9.83
C GLY A 209 9.59 -5.86 8.45
N PRO A 210 9.25 -6.57 7.36
CA PRO A 210 9.17 -5.96 6.02
C PRO A 210 8.10 -4.87 5.90
N PHE A 211 6.99 -5.00 6.63
CA PHE A 211 5.94 -3.98 6.66
C PHE A 211 6.41 -2.72 7.38
N ARG A 212 7.04 -2.87 8.55
CA ARG A 212 7.66 -1.76 9.30
C ARG A 212 8.74 -1.05 8.48
N ALA A 213 9.57 -1.79 7.76
CA ALA A 213 10.57 -1.21 6.87
C ALA A 213 9.93 -0.41 5.71
N ARG A 214 8.81 -0.88 5.16
CA ARG A 214 8.06 -0.15 4.13
C ARG A 214 7.41 1.10 4.68
N GLU A 215 6.82 1.02 5.87
CA GLU A 215 6.23 2.17 6.56
C GLU A 215 7.28 3.23 6.90
N ALA A 216 8.44 2.82 7.41
CA ALA A 216 9.57 3.72 7.67
C ALA A 216 10.05 4.43 6.39
N ARG A 217 10.10 3.72 5.25
CA ARG A 217 10.39 4.33 3.94
C ARG A 217 9.31 5.32 3.52
N ALA A 218 8.04 5.04 3.81
CA ALA A 218 6.94 5.94 3.51
C ALA A 218 7.01 7.22 4.36
N LYS A 219 7.24 7.09 5.67
CA LYS A 219 7.47 8.22 6.59
C LYS A 219 8.67 9.06 6.15
N LYS A 220 9.77 8.42 5.75
CA LYS A 220 10.94 9.12 5.18
C LYS A 220 10.62 9.88 3.89
N ALA A 221 9.80 9.30 3.01
CA ALA A 221 9.39 9.95 1.77
C ALA A 221 8.50 11.18 2.03
N LEU A 222 7.58 11.09 3.00
CA LEU A 222 6.77 12.23 3.42
C LEU A 222 7.64 13.33 4.05
N ALA A 223 8.54 12.98 4.97
CA ALA A 223 9.45 13.95 5.58
C ALA A 223 10.33 14.66 4.54
N ALA A 224 10.80 13.94 3.51
CA ALA A 224 11.52 14.53 2.40
C ALA A 224 10.64 15.50 1.59
N ALA A 225 9.38 15.14 1.30
CA ALA A 225 8.46 16.01 0.57
C ALA A 225 8.08 17.27 1.35
N VAL A 226 7.91 17.18 2.68
CA VAL A 226 7.70 18.33 3.57
C VAL A 226 8.91 19.24 3.56
N LYS A 227 10.11 18.67 3.70
CA LYS A 227 11.36 19.44 3.63
C LYS A 227 11.55 20.14 2.27
N ASP A 228 11.28 19.45 1.16
CA ASP A 228 11.39 20.03 -0.18
C ASP A 228 10.46 21.24 -0.34
N TRP A 229 9.26 21.18 0.25
CA TRP A 229 8.32 22.29 0.27
C TRP A 229 8.82 23.48 1.09
N GLU A 230 9.35 23.24 2.31
CA GLU A 230 9.93 24.28 3.17
C GLU A 230 11.16 24.96 2.53
N ASP A 231 11.99 24.17 1.85
CA ASP A 231 13.16 24.65 1.10
C ASP A 231 12.79 25.39 -0.20
N GLY A 232 11.50 25.49 -0.54
CA GLY A 232 11.00 26.16 -1.75
C GLY A 232 11.39 25.46 -3.06
N LYS A 233 11.81 24.19 -3.00
CA LYS A 233 12.15 23.40 -4.19
C LYS A 233 10.88 22.87 -4.83
N THR A 234 10.28 23.67 -5.70
CA THR A 234 9.33 23.14 -6.68
C THR A 234 10.09 22.15 -7.58
N GLY A 235 9.62 20.91 -7.65
CA GLY A 235 10.19 19.86 -8.52
C GLY A 235 10.27 20.30 -9.99
N PRO A 236 11.02 19.57 -10.84
CA PRO A 236 11.28 19.99 -12.21
C PRO A 236 9.96 20.17 -12.98
N GLN A 237 9.86 21.32 -13.65
CA GLN A 237 8.81 21.65 -14.63
C GLN A 237 8.91 20.75 -15.86
#